data_AF-Q6N0X9-F1
#
_entry.id   AF-Q6N0X9-F1
#
_cell.length_a   1.000
_cell.length_b   1.000
_cell.length_c   1.000
_cell.angle_alpha   90.00
_cell.angle_beta   90.00
_cell.angle_gamma   90.00
#
_symmetry.space_group_name_H-M   'P 1'
#
loop_
_entity.id
_entity.type
_entity.pdbx_description
1 polymer ?
#
loop_
_entity_poly.entity_id
_entity_poly.type
_entity_poly.pdbx_seq_one_letter_code
_entity_poly.pdbx_strand_id
1 'polypeptide(L)'
;MSKLLQLHDFSALGTTSFDEMRKSAAQSGCSSKGGVGKTGCGSAAGPSDLPPEVWEKVKNHPCYSEQAHHHFARMHVAVAPACNIQCNYCNRKYDCANESRPGVVSEKLTPEQAARKVVAVASTIPQMTVLGIAGPGDALANPAKTFKTFELVTETAPDIKLCLSTNGLMLPDYVEQIAAMKVDHVTITINMVDPEVGAKIYPWIFYNHRRYTGVEASKILSERQLLGLEMLVARGILVKVNSVMIPGINDEHLIEVNKAVKSRGAFLHNIMPLISEAEHGTAFGLSGQRGPTAQELKALQDACEGEMNMMRHCRQCRADAVGLLGEDRSAEFTTEKVMAMDVEYDLAARQAYQAKVEAERDAIAVAKQRELEKLADETATIKIQVAIATKGGGVINEHFGHAHEFQIYEVSTAGAKFVGHRRVDLYCEGGYASETGIEPILKALNDCTAVLVAKIGMCPKDSLAGAGIEAVETYAFEYIEQSVIAYFKEYLERVGKSEIRHVARGDATIRQGAFTEV
;
A
#
# COMPACT_ATOMS: atom_id res chain seq x y z
N MET A 1 -9.45 41.61 32.42
CA MET A 1 -10.26 42.05 31.27
C MET A 1 -9.41 42.84 30.27
N SER A 2 -8.43 42.18 29.67
CA SER A 2 -7.70 42.60 28.46
C SER A 2 -6.79 41.44 28.07
N LYS A 3 -6.65 41.18 26.76
CA LYS A 3 -6.02 40.03 26.08
C LYS A 3 -6.92 38.82 25.80
N LEU A 4 -7.79 38.96 24.79
CA LEU A 4 -8.18 37.85 23.90
C LEU A 4 -8.92 38.46 22.71
N LEU A 5 -8.21 38.77 21.63
CA LEU A 5 -8.73 39.04 20.26
C LEU A 5 -7.58 39.50 19.36
N GLN A 6 -6.77 38.55 18.89
CA GLN A 6 -6.05 38.66 17.62
C GLN A 6 -6.09 37.26 16.97
N LEU A 7 -7.27 36.92 16.46
CA LEU A 7 -7.41 35.92 15.41
C LEU A 7 -6.81 36.56 14.16
N HIS A 8 -5.71 36.00 13.67
CA HIS A 8 -5.14 36.37 12.39
C HIS A 8 -6.13 36.02 11.28
N ASP A 9 -6.49 37.07 10.55
CA ASP A 9 -7.28 37.07 9.33
C ASP A 9 -6.50 36.33 8.22
N PHE A 10 -6.91 35.10 7.91
CA PHE A 10 -6.34 34.26 6.85
C PHE A 10 -7.07 34.43 5.50
N SER A 11 -7.65 35.61 5.23
CA SER A 11 -8.45 35.85 4.01
C SER A 11 -7.66 36.33 2.77
N ALA A 12 -6.32 36.29 2.76
CA ALA A 12 -5.52 36.68 1.60
C ALA A 12 -4.69 35.52 1.03
N LEU A 13 -5.34 34.61 0.30
CA LEU A 13 -4.64 33.68 -0.60
C LEU A 13 -4.15 34.48 -1.81
N GLY A 14 -2.88 34.89 -1.77
CA GLY A 14 -2.18 35.52 -2.88
C GLY A 14 -1.95 34.53 -4.03
N THR A 15 -2.28 34.95 -5.25
CA THR A 15 -1.97 34.22 -6.49
C THR A 15 -0.48 34.37 -6.82
N THR A 16 0.37 33.60 -6.17
CA THR A 16 1.77 33.45 -6.60
C THR A 16 1.78 32.64 -7.90
N SER A 17 2.55 33.08 -8.90
CA SER A 17 2.59 32.38 -10.18
C SER A 17 3.30 31.02 -10.04
N PHE A 18 2.91 30.05 -10.87
CA PHE A 18 3.48 28.69 -10.85
C PHE A 18 5.01 28.70 -11.01
N ASP A 19 5.53 29.61 -11.83
CA ASP A 19 6.97 29.78 -12.07
C ASP A 19 7.72 30.31 -10.85
N GLU A 20 7.11 31.19 -10.06
CA GLU A 20 7.71 31.72 -8.82
C GLU A 20 7.77 30.65 -7.73
N MET A 21 6.70 29.86 -7.57
CA MET A 21 6.68 28.73 -6.63
C MET A 21 7.76 27.70 -6.96
N ARG A 22 7.93 27.38 -8.25
CA ARG A 22 8.94 26.42 -8.72
C ARG A 22 10.38 26.91 -8.50
N LYS A 23 10.64 28.21 -8.73
CA LYS A 23 11.95 28.82 -8.46
C LYS A 23 12.31 28.78 -6.97
N SER A 24 11.33 28.98 -6.08
CA SER A 24 11.52 28.87 -4.64
C SER A 24 11.89 27.43 -4.22
N ALA A 25 11.19 26.42 -4.73
CA ALA A 25 11.47 25.00 -4.43
C ALA A 25 12.84 24.54 -4.97
N ALA A 26 13.29 25.07 -6.10
CA ALA A 26 14.57 24.70 -6.71
C ALA A 26 15.81 25.23 -5.95
N GLN A 27 15.65 26.25 -5.09
CA GLN A 27 16.78 26.89 -4.39
C GLN A 27 17.27 26.11 -3.14
N SER A 28 16.58 25.04 -2.72
CA SER A 28 16.92 24.26 -1.51
C SER A 28 17.39 22.82 -1.75
N GLY A 29 17.70 22.43 -3.00
CA GLY A 29 18.09 21.05 -3.34
C GLY A 29 19.53 20.70 -2.96
N CYS A 30 19.71 19.82 -1.97
CA CYS A 30 20.99 19.20 -1.66
C CYS A 30 21.32 18.12 -2.70
N SER A 31 22.50 18.23 -3.34
CA SER A 31 22.98 17.29 -4.36
C SER A 31 24.00 16.33 -3.75
N SER A 32 23.60 15.11 -3.40
CA SER A 32 24.53 14.04 -3.04
C SER A 32 24.83 13.15 -4.25
N LYS A 33 26.09 13.15 -4.68
CA LYS A 33 26.64 12.18 -5.63
C LYS A 33 26.99 10.90 -4.86
N GLY A 34 26.23 9.82 -5.05
CA GLY A 34 26.52 8.49 -4.50
C GLY A 34 27.30 7.63 -5.49
N GLY A 35 28.46 7.12 -5.05
CA GLY A 35 29.39 6.31 -5.84
C GLY A 35 28.95 4.85 -6.05
N VAL A 36 29.68 4.19 -6.94
CA VAL A 36 29.43 2.83 -7.45
C VAL A 36 29.68 1.77 -6.36
N GLY A 37 28.62 1.04 -5.98
CA GLY A 37 28.72 -0.14 -5.13
C GLY A 37 27.34 -0.76 -4.83
N LYS A 38 27.06 -1.92 -5.46
CA LYS A 38 25.93 -2.84 -5.22
C LYS A 38 24.57 -2.20 -4.86
N THR A 39 23.91 -1.62 -5.85
CA THR A 39 22.50 -1.21 -5.75
C THR A 39 21.59 -2.38 -6.14
N GLY A 40 21.27 -3.23 -5.16
CA GLY A 40 20.17 -4.20 -5.24
C GLY A 40 19.19 -3.90 -4.11
N CYS A 41 18.46 -2.79 -4.22
CA CYS A 41 17.57 -2.27 -3.18
C CYS A 41 16.11 -2.64 -3.54
N GLY A 42 15.67 -3.81 -3.09
CA GLY A 42 14.25 -4.11 -2.99
C GLY A 42 13.63 -3.43 -1.76
N SER A 43 12.30 -3.44 -1.66
CA SER A 43 11.47 -2.90 -0.56
C SER A 43 11.75 -3.47 0.85
N ALA A 44 12.71 -4.37 0.98
CA ALA A 44 13.18 -4.98 2.22
C ALA A 44 14.43 -4.26 2.78
N ALA A 45 14.56 -2.94 2.57
CA ALA A 45 15.67 -2.14 3.09
C ALA A 45 15.77 -2.32 4.62
N GLY A 46 16.92 -2.81 5.09
CA GLY A 46 17.26 -2.92 6.51
C GLY A 46 17.88 -1.64 7.08
N PRO A 47 18.26 -1.63 8.36
CA PRO A 47 18.91 -0.49 9.01
C PRO A 47 20.19 0.00 8.31
N SER A 48 20.86 -0.88 7.55
CA SER A 48 22.08 -0.59 6.79
C SER A 48 21.84 0.12 5.46
N ASP A 49 20.61 0.12 4.96
CA ASP A 49 20.29 0.47 3.57
C ASP A 49 19.73 1.89 3.45
N LEU A 50 19.43 2.55 4.57
CA LEU A 50 18.84 3.89 4.64
C LEU A 50 19.57 4.78 5.65
N PRO A 51 19.60 6.12 5.45
CA PRO A 51 20.05 7.05 6.48
C PRO A 51 19.24 6.85 7.78
N PRO A 52 19.87 6.94 8.97
CA PRO A 52 19.19 6.65 10.24
C PRO A 52 17.90 7.47 10.46
N GLU A 53 17.89 8.73 10.04
CA GLU A 53 16.73 9.62 10.13
C GLU A 53 15.53 9.17 9.27
N VAL A 54 15.80 8.56 8.11
CA VAL A 54 14.77 8.00 7.23
C VAL A 54 14.30 6.65 7.76
N TRP A 55 15.22 5.84 8.29
CA TRP A 55 14.91 4.55 8.90
C TRP A 55 13.91 4.68 10.05
N GLU A 56 14.11 5.63 10.97
CA GLU A 56 13.21 5.83 12.12
C GLU A 56 11.78 6.25 11.73
N LYS A 57 11.64 6.96 10.60
CA LYS A 57 10.33 7.31 10.05
C LYS A 57 9.61 6.09 9.47
N VAL A 58 10.36 5.21 8.80
CA VAL A 58 9.81 4.11 7.98
C VAL A 58 9.66 2.79 8.76
N LYS A 59 10.55 2.49 9.71
CA LYS A 59 10.68 1.15 10.31
C LYS A 59 9.41 0.61 10.98
N ASN A 60 8.54 1.50 11.47
CA ASN A 60 7.29 1.16 12.15
C ASN A 60 6.05 1.52 11.32
N HIS A 61 6.22 1.93 10.06
CA HIS A 61 5.12 2.35 9.21
C HIS A 61 4.67 1.22 8.28
N PRO A 62 3.44 0.66 8.44
CA PRO A 62 2.99 -0.52 7.69
C PRO A 62 3.02 -0.35 6.17
N CYS A 63 2.77 0.87 5.65
CA CYS A 63 2.83 1.13 4.20
C CYS A 63 4.24 1.38 3.64
N TYR A 64 5.21 1.79 4.45
CA TYR A 64 6.54 2.21 3.96
C TYR A 64 7.61 1.15 4.19
N SER A 65 7.37 0.21 5.12
CA SER A 65 8.24 -0.94 5.37
C SER A 65 7.48 -2.24 5.14
N GLU A 66 8.05 -3.12 4.33
CA GLU A 66 7.51 -4.45 4.06
C GLU A 66 7.51 -5.31 5.33
N GLN A 67 8.49 -5.21 6.21
CA GLN A 67 8.46 -5.98 7.47
C GLN A 67 7.46 -5.40 8.48
N ALA A 68 7.28 -4.08 8.49
CA ALA A 68 6.42 -3.40 9.47
C ALA A 68 4.96 -3.85 9.39
N HIS A 69 4.47 -4.22 8.20
CA HIS A 69 3.04 -4.49 8.03
C HIS A 69 2.52 -5.74 8.73
N HIS A 70 3.41 -6.66 9.11
CA HIS A 70 3.06 -7.85 9.87
C HIS A 70 2.89 -7.60 11.37
N HIS A 71 3.42 -6.48 11.88
CA HIS A 71 3.50 -6.23 13.33
C HIS A 71 2.88 -4.91 13.76
N PHE A 72 2.79 -3.93 12.86
CA PHE A 72 2.26 -2.60 13.16
C PHE A 72 0.94 -2.36 12.45
N ALA A 73 0.01 -1.78 13.20
CA ALA A 73 -1.32 -1.44 12.74
C ALA A 73 -1.37 0.02 12.28
N ARG A 74 -2.32 0.30 11.38
CA ARG A 74 -2.71 1.67 11.06
C ARG A 74 -4.19 1.88 11.34
N MET A 75 -4.54 3.14 11.45
CA MET A 75 -5.92 3.59 11.47
C MET A 75 -6.12 4.66 10.42
N HIS A 76 -7.24 4.61 9.70
CA HIS A 76 -7.73 5.72 8.90
C HIS A 76 -8.96 6.36 9.55
N VAL A 77 -9.11 7.68 9.40
CA VAL A 77 -10.30 8.42 9.83
C VAL A 77 -10.98 9.11 8.65
N ALA A 78 -12.27 8.84 8.50
CA ALA A 78 -13.10 9.32 7.39
C ALA A 78 -13.64 10.75 7.63
N VAL A 79 -12.74 11.73 7.66
CA VAL A 79 -13.05 13.16 7.95
C VAL A 79 -13.12 14.04 6.70
N ALA A 80 -12.75 13.52 5.53
CA ALA A 80 -12.59 14.29 4.30
C ALA A 80 -13.60 13.89 3.21
N PRO A 81 -14.89 14.26 3.30
CA PRO A 81 -15.93 13.77 2.39
C PRO A 81 -15.92 14.42 0.99
N ALA A 82 -15.48 15.66 0.85
CA ALA A 82 -15.46 16.35 -0.44
C ALA A 82 -14.23 15.95 -1.27
N CYS A 83 -14.30 16.10 -2.59
CA CYS A 83 -13.14 15.94 -3.46
C CYS A 83 -13.29 16.84 -4.69
N ASN A 84 -12.15 17.29 -5.21
CA ASN A 84 -11.99 18.33 -6.21
C ASN A 84 -11.63 17.81 -7.61
N ILE A 85 -11.50 16.49 -7.80
CA ILE A 85 -11.30 15.87 -9.13
C ILE A 85 -12.24 14.69 -9.32
N GLN A 86 -12.64 14.38 -10.55
CA GLN A 86 -13.30 13.12 -10.88
C GLN A 86 -12.34 12.19 -11.61
N CYS A 87 -12.21 10.96 -11.15
CA CYS A 87 -11.50 9.89 -11.84
C CYS A 87 -12.51 8.96 -12.53
N ASN A 88 -12.20 8.43 -13.71
CA ASN A 88 -13.06 7.46 -14.40
C ASN A 88 -13.18 6.11 -13.68
N TYR A 89 -12.23 5.78 -12.80
CA TYR A 89 -12.25 4.60 -11.94
C TYR A 89 -12.85 4.87 -10.54
N CYS A 90 -13.47 6.03 -10.30
CA CYS A 90 -14.05 6.40 -9.01
C CYS A 90 -15.57 6.56 -9.11
N ASN A 91 -16.28 6.12 -8.07
CA ASN A 91 -17.69 6.42 -7.85
C ASN A 91 -17.85 7.13 -6.49
N ARG A 92 -18.38 8.34 -6.51
CA ARG A 92 -18.53 9.25 -5.35
C ARG A 92 -19.43 8.72 -4.23
N LYS A 93 -20.20 7.66 -4.49
CA LYS A 93 -20.97 6.97 -3.46
C LYS A 93 -20.09 6.22 -2.46
N TYR A 94 -18.86 5.90 -2.86
CA TYR A 94 -17.90 5.11 -2.11
C TYR A 94 -16.68 5.95 -1.72
N ASP A 95 -15.86 5.39 -0.83
CA ASP A 95 -14.56 5.91 -0.44
C ASP A 95 -13.63 6.06 -1.66
N CYS A 96 -12.64 6.95 -1.51
CA CYS A 96 -11.70 7.30 -2.56
C CYS A 96 -10.94 6.07 -3.09
N ALA A 97 -11.14 5.77 -4.37
CA ALA A 97 -10.52 4.64 -5.06
C ALA A 97 -8.97 4.71 -5.14
N ASN A 98 -8.38 5.87 -4.83
CA ASN A 98 -6.92 6.06 -4.82
C ASN A 98 -6.24 5.43 -3.60
N GLU A 99 -6.96 5.22 -2.50
CA GLU A 99 -6.42 4.62 -1.28
C GLU A 99 -7.25 3.43 -0.79
N SER A 100 -8.55 3.47 -1.05
CA SER A 100 -9.47 2.39 -0.73
C SER A 100 -9.84 1.59 -1.95
N ARG A 101 -10.15 0.31 -1.73
CA ARG A 101 -10.87 -0.49 -2.70
C ARG A 101 -12.23 0.18 -3.02
N PRO A 102 -12.68 0.15 -4.29
CA PRO A 102 -14.02 0.59 -4.67
C PRO A 102 -15.14 -0.14 -3.93
N GLY A 103 -16.32 0.47 -3.85
CA GLY A 103 -17.50 -0.14 -3.24
C GLY A 103 -17.60 -0.01 -1.71
N VAL A 104 -16.58 0.53 -1.05
CA VAL A 104 -16.58 0.73 0.42
C VAL A 104 -17.24 2.04 0.79
N VAL A 105 -18.03 2.06 1.85
CA VAL A 105 -18.57 3.28 2.45
C VAL A 105 -18.09 3.37 3.89
N SER A 106 -17.40 4.46 4.23
CA SER A 106 -17.02 4.77 5.61
C SER A 106 -18.04 5.64 6.33
N GLU A 107 -18.19 5.42 7.64
CA GLU A 107 -18.92 6.34 8.52
C GLU A 107 -18.17 7.68 8.62
N LYS A 108 -18.82 8.79 8.25
CA LYS A 108 -18.20 10.12 8.25
C LYS A 108 -18.06 10.64 9.68
N LEU A 109 -16.87 11.11 10.03
CA LEU A 109 -16.56 11.62 11.37
C LEU A 109 -16.35 13.13 11.37
N THR A 110 -16.70 13.79 12.48
CA THR A 110 -16.16 15.12 12.81
C THR A 110 -14.72 15.00 13.33
N PRO A 111 -13.91 16.08 13.30
CA PRO A 111 -12.57 16.06 13.87
C PRO A 111 -12.52 15.58 15.33
N GLU A 112 -13.49 15.97 16.14
CA GLU A 112 -13.58 15.61 17.56
C GLU A 112 -13.91 14.12 17.74
N GLN A 113 -14.85 13.59 16.94
CA GLN A 113 -15.18 12.17 16.92
C GLN A 113 -13.98 11.33 16.45
N ALA A 114 -13.26 11.80 15.43
CA ALA A 114 -12.06 11.15 14.92
C ALA A 114 -10.97 11.08 15.98
N ALA A 115 -10.68 12.20 16.67
CA ALA A 115 -9.70 12.23 17.75
C ALA A 115 -10.05 11.24 18.88
N ARG A 116 -11.32 11.23 19.33
CA ARG A 116 -11.77 10.27 20.35
C ARG A 116 -11.66 8.82 19.90
N LYS A 117 -11.99 8.53 18.64
CA LYS A 117 -11.83 7.20 18.04
C LYS A 117 -10.38 6.76 18.00
N VAL A 118 -9.46 7.68 17.66
CA VAL A 118 -8.02 7.40 17.65
C VAL A 118 -7.53 6.99 19.03
N VAL A 119 -7.93 7.69 20.08
CA VAL A 119 -7.57 7.34 21.46
C VAL A 119 -8.11 5.95 21.84
N ALA A 120 -9.39 5.68 21.58
CA ALA A 120 -10.02 4.38 21.87
C ALA A 120 -9.33 3.20 21.17
N VAL A 121 -9.01 3.38 19.89
CA VAL A 121 -8.31 2.36 19.10
C VAL A 121 -6.87 2.21 19.60
N ALA A 122 -6.15 3.30 19.82
CA ALA A 122 -4.75 3.25 20.24
C ALA A 122 -4.54 2.56 21.60
N SER A 123 -5.50 2.72 22.52
CA SER A 123 -5.49 2.03 23.83
C SER A 123 -5.86 0.56 23.73
N THR A 124 -6.68 0.17 22.75
CA THR A 124 -7.11 -1.23 22.56
C THR A 124 -6.17 -2.02 21.64
N ILE A 125 -5.46 -1.32 20.74
CA ILE A 125 -4.55 -1.88 19.74
C ILE A 125 -3.16 -1.26 19.94
N PRO A 126 -2.32 -1.83 20.83
CA PRO A 126 -0.97 -1.34 21.06
C PRO A 126 -0.08 -1.35 19.81
N GLN A 127 -0.43 -2.17 18.80
CA GLN A 127 0.23 -2.24 17.51
C GLN A 127 0.10 -0.95 16.68
N MET A 128 -0.89 -0.10 16.97
CA MET A 128 -1.25 1.01 16.08
C MET A 128 -0.20 2.12 16.15
N THR A 129 0.58 2.32 15.09
CA THR A 129 1.67 3.32 15.04
C THR A 129 1.38 4.50 14.13
N VAL A 130 0.40 4.37 13.24
CA VAL A 130 0.12 5.35 12.18
C VAL A 130 -1.36 5.71 12.16
N LEU A 131 -1.64 7.01 12.10
CA LEU A 131 -2.94 7.57 11.74
C LEU A 131 -2.88 8.19 10.34
N GLY A 132 -3.79 7.77 9.46
CA GLY A 132 -3.96 8.31 8.12
C GLY A 132 -5.29 9.06 7.92
N ILE A 133 -5.28 10.13 7.12
CA ILE A 133 -6.50 10.69 6.52
C ILE A 133 -6.48 10.38 5.03
N ALA A 134 -7.39 9.49 4.60
CA ALA A 134 -7.39 8.91 3.25
C ALA A 134 -8.73 9.03 2.50
N GLY A 135 -9.76 9.65 3.08
CA GLY A 135 -11.06 9.79 2.41
C GLY A 135 -12.21 10.19 3.34
N PRO A 136 -13.47 10.01 2.91
CA PRO A 136 -13.92 9.34 1.67
C PRO A 136 -13.61 10.04 0.33
N GLY A 137 -13.26 11.33 0.36
CA GLY A 137 -12.88 12.15 -0.78
C GLY A 137 -11.37 12.43 -0.81
N ASP A 138 -10.98 13.70 -0.96
CA ASP A 138 -9.58 14.13 -0.91
C ASP A 138 -9.32 14.94 0.36
N ALA A 139 -8.25 14.63 1.08
CA ALA A 139 -7.95 15.26 2.35
C ALA A 139 -7.70 16.77 2.23
N LEU A 140 -7.06 17.22 1.14
CA LEU A 140 -6.75 18.63 0.89
C LEU A 140 -7.87 19.39 0.18
N ALA A 141 -8.90 18.69 -0.29
CA ALA A 141 -10.20 19.29 -0.60
C ALA A 141 -11.03 19.59 0.66
N ASN A 142 -10.62 19.07 1.83
CA ASN A 142 -11.27 19.30 3.13
C ASN A 142 -10.27 19.83 4.18
N PRO A 143 -9.47 20.87 3.88
CA PRO A 143 -8.29 21.24 4.66
C PRO A 143 -8.65 21.56 6.11
N ALA A 144 -9.74 22.30 6.35
CA ALA A 144 -10.17 22.67 7.70
C ALA A 144 -10.43 21.45 8.60
N LYS A 145 -11.12 20.42 8.09
CA LYS A 145 -11.41 19.20 8.87
C LYS A 145 -10.17 18.35 9.05
N THR A 146 -9.40 18.17 7.98
CA THR A 146 -8.16 17.40 7.97
C THR A 146 -7.17 17.92 9.01
N PHE A 147 -6.86 19.21 8.95
CA PHE A 147 -5.89 19.85 9.84
C PHE A 147 -6.40 19.95 11.28
N LYS A 148 -7.70 20.21 11.49
CA LYS A 148 -8.26 20.19 12.86
C LYS A 148 -8.17 18.80 13.50
N THR A 149 -8.32 17.74 12.71
CA THR A 149 -8.22 16.37 13.21
C THR A 149 -6.79 16.05 13.63
N PHE A 150 -5.79 16.43 12.82
CA PHE A 150 -4.38 16.26 13.18
C PHE A 150 -4.00 17.03 14.44
N GLU A 151 -4.43 18.30 14.57
CA GLU A 151 -4.19 19.10 15.78
C GLU A 151 -4.68 18.37 17.04
N LEU A 152 -5.94 17.92 17.04
CA LEU A 152 -6.55 17.22 18.18
C LEU A 152 -5.84 15.89 18.50
N VAL A 153 -5.41 15.15 17.48
CA VAL A 153 -4.70 13.88 17.68
C VAL A 153 -3.29 14.11 18.22
N THR A 154 -2.56 15.09 17.73
CA THR A 154 -1.21 15.40 18.24
C THR A 154 -1.24 15.79 19.72
N GLU A 155 -2.30 16.47 20.18
CA GLU A 155 -2.49 16.80 21.60
C GLU A 155 -2.79 15.56 22.47
N THR A 156 -3.49 14.56 21.93
CA THR A 156 -4.03 13.42 22.69
C THR A 156 -3.19 12.15 22.58
N ALA A 157 -2.45 11.96 21.49
CA ALA A 157 -1.66 10.77 21.20
C ALA A 157 -0.37 11.10 20.41
N PRO A 158 0.64 11.71 21.07
CA PRO A 158 1.81 12.29 20.41
C PRO A 158 2.81 11.27 19.85
N ASP A 159 2.77 9.99 20.24
CA ASP A 159 3.62 8.92 19.69
C ASP A 159 3.12 8.36 18.34
N ILE A 160 1.90 8.73 17.92
CA ILE A 160 1.31 8.26 16.68
C ILE A 160 1.84 9.10 15.51
N LYS A 161 2.40 8.41 14.50
CA LYS A 161 2.85 9.06 13.27
C LYS A 161 1.65 9.46 12.41
N LEU A 162 1.64 10.70 11.93
CA LEU A 162 0.60 11.20 11.05
C LEU A 162 0.94 10.95 9.58
N CYS A 163 -0.07 10.54 8.80
CA CYS A 163 0.01 10.30 7.37
C CYS A 163 -1.18 10.94 6.66
N LEU A 164 -0.94 11.45 5.45
CA LEU A 164 -1.95 12.09 4.61
C LEU A 164 -1.98 11.44 3.23
N SER A 165 -3.16 11.23 2.65
CA SER A 165 -3.28 10.95 1.21
C SER A 165 -4.01 12.06 0.48
N THR A 166 -3.53 12.38 -0.72
CA THR A 166 -4.14 13.36 -1.59
C THR A 166 -3.97 13.01 -3.07
N ASN A 167 -4.88 13.49 -3.90
CA ASN A 167 -4.71 13.55 -5.34
C ASN A 167 -3.70 14.64 -5.79
N GLY A 168 -3.24 15.51 -4.89
CA GLY A 168 -2.17 16.47 -5.15
C GLY A 168 -2.60 17.80 -5.78
N LEU A 169 -3.86 17.98 -6.18
CA LEU A 169 -4.31 19.22 -6.84
C LEU A 169 -4.13 20.47 -5.96
N MET A 170 -4.47 20.36 -4.67
CA MET A 170 -4.35 21.47 -3.70
C MET A 170 -3.04 21.41 -2.90
N LEU A 171 -2.20 20.40 -3.15
CA LEU A 171 -1.03 20.13 -2.32
C LEU A 171 -0.06 21.32 -2.21
N PRO A 172 0.32 22.03 -3.30
CA PRO A 172 1.24 23.15 -3.20
C PRO A 172 0.79 24.25 -2.21
N ASP A 173 -0.52 24.42 -2.01
CA ASP A 173 -1.06 25.48 -1.15
C ASP A 173 -0.97 25.14 0.34
N TYR A 174 -0.73 23.87 0.68
CA TYR A 174 -0.79 23.37 2.06
C TYR A 174 0.52 22.72 2.54
N VAL A 175 1.58 22.66 1.74
CA VAL A 175 2.86 22.04 2.14
C VAL A 175 3.42 22.64 3.43
N GLU A 176 3.35 23.97 3.58
CA GLU A 176 3.81 24.66 4.79
C GLU A 176 3.08 24.18 6.04
N GLN A 177 1.76 24.04 5.94
CA GLN A 177 0.92 23.60 7.05
C GLN A 177 1.16 22.12 7.38
N ILE A 178 1.34 21.27 6.36
CA ILE A 178 1.69 19.85 6.53
C ILE A 178 3.03 19.72 7.26
N ALA A 179 4.04 20.51 6.86
CA ALA A 179 5.35 20.53 7.50
C ALA A 179 5.28 21.02 8.95
N ALA A 180 4.49 22.07 9.24
CA ALA A 180 4.29 22.59 10.58
C ALA A 180 3.67 21.56 11.54
N MET A 181 2.82 20.67 11.02
CA MET A 181 2.20 19.57 11.79
C MET A 181 3.09 18.35 11.99
N LYS A 182 4.34 18.38 11.50
CA LYS A 182 5.28 17.26 11.56
C LYS A 182 4.70 15.97 10.96
N VAL A 183 3.94 16.09 9.88
CA VAL A 183 3.49 14.92 9.10
C VAL A 183 4.72 14.26 8.48
N ASP A 184 4.98 13.01 8.82
CA ASP A 184 6.16 12.28 8.34
C ASP A 184 6.00 11.80 6.89
N HIS A 185 4.76 11.42 6.53
CA HIS A 185 4.47 10.68 5.31
C HIS A 185 3.29 11.29 4.55
N VAL A 186 3.46 11.55 3.27
CA VAL A 186 2.37 11.97 2.38
C VAL A 186 2.30 11.04 1.19
N THR A 187 1.10 10.56 0.89
CA THR A 187 0.84 9.81 -0.34
C THR A 187 0.18 10.72 -1.38
N ILE A 188 0.76 10.78 -2.58
CA ILE A 188 0.21 11.52 -3.72
C ILE A 188 -0.20 10.51 -4.78
N THR A 189 -1.41 10.62 -5.32
CA THR A 189 -1.80 9.82 -6.49
C THR A 189 -1.45 10.53 -7.79
N ILE A 190 -0.52 9.99 -8.59
CA ILE A 190 -0.04 10.57 -9.84
C ILE A 190 -0.11 9.51 -10.94
N ASN A 191 -1.19 9.51 -11.74
CA ASN A 191 -1.38 8.49 -12.79
C ASN A 191 -0.75 8.84 -14.14
N MET A 192 -0.24 10.06 -14.30
CA MET A 192 0.25 10.58 -15.58
C MET A 192 1.15 11.81 -15.38
N VAL A 193 2.06 12.02 -16.33
CA VAL A 193 2.79 13.28 -16.51
C VAL A 193 2.42 13.99 -17.82
N ASP A 194 2.12 13.21 -18.88
CA ASP A 194 1.51 13.68 -20.13
C ASP A 194 0.01 14.01 -19.97
N PRO A 195 -0.41 15.28 -20.18
CA PRO A 195 -1.80 15.70 -20.12
C PRO A 195 -2.76 14.97 -21.08
N GLU A 196 -2.29 14.46 -22.22
CA GLU A 196 -3.12 13.71 -23.18
C GLU A 196 -3.58 12.37 -22.58
N VAL A 197 -2.69 11.69 -21.86
CA VAL A 197 -3.03 10.49 -21.09
C VAL A 197 -3.99 10.86 -19.96
N GLY A 198 -3.71 11.95 -19.24
CA GLY A 198 -4.57 12.43 -18.15
C GLY A 198 -6.00 12.72 -18.58
N ALA A 199 -6.22 13.24 -19.79
CA ALA A 199 -7.54 13.58 -20.29
C ALA A 199 -8.45 12.35 -20.46
N LYS A 200 -7.87 11.16 -20.63
CA LYS A 200 -8.58 9.87 -20.67
C LYS A 200 -8.93 9.33 -19.28
N ILE A 201 -8.23 9.79 -18.24
CA ILE A 201 -8.37 9.31 -16.86
C ILE A 201 -9.32 10.21 -16.05
N TYR A 202 -9.23 11.52 -16.24
CA TYR A 202 -9.93 12.52 -15.44
C TYR A 202 -10.92 13.33 -16.29
N PRO A 203 -12.24 13.10 -16.15
CA PRO A 203 -13.25 13.90 -16.87
C PRO A 203 -13.19 15.39 -16.54
N TRP A 204 -12.92 15.73 -15.28
CA TRP A 204 -12.86 17.11 -14.82
C TRP A 204 -12.06 17.28 -13.52
N ILE A 205 -11.56 18.50 -13.33
CA ILE A 205 -11.06 19.01 -12.04
C ILE A 205 -11.81 20.28 -11.66
N PHE A 206 -11.85 20.60 -10.37
CA PHE A 206 -12.38 21.84 -9.83
C PHE A 206 -11.28 22.58 -9.09
N TYR A 207 -10.82 23.69 -9.66
CA TYR A 207 -9.68 24.47 -9.17
C TYR A 207 -9.95 25.96 -9.35
N ASN A 208 -9.53 26.81 -8.41
CA ASN A 208 -9.77 28.26 -8.44
C ASN A 208 -11.22 28.65 -8.78
N HIS A 209 -12.18 28.02 -8.09
CA HIS A 209 -13.62 28.23 -8.26
C HIS A 209 -14.15 27.95 -9.68
N ARG A 210 -13.41 27.22 -10.51
CA ARG A 210 -13.78 26.87 -11.88
C ARG A 210 -13.61 25.38 -12.14
N ARG A 211 -14.50 24.82 -12.97
CA ARG A 211 -14.36 23.46 -13.49
C ARG A 211 -13.57 23.49 -14.79
N TYR A 212 -12.53 22.66 -14.88
CA TYR A 212 -11.73 22.44 -16.09
C TYR A 212 -11.98 21.02 -16.60
N THR A 213 -11.84 20.81 -17.92
CA THR A 213 -12.00 19.50 -18.56
C THR A 213 -10.88 19.23 -19.58
N GLY A 214 -10.77 17.99 -20.03
CA GLY A 214 -9.84 17.59 -21.10
C GLY A 214 -8.37 17.79 -20.76
N VAL A 215 -7.57 18.13 -21.77
CA VAL A 215 -6.12 18.30 -21.67
C VAL A 215 -5.76 19.46 -20.74
N GLU A 216 -6.54 20.54 -20.72
CA GLU A 216 -6.33 21.69 -19.83
C GLU A 216 -6.43 21.28 -18.34
N ALA A 217 -7.48 20.53 -17.98
CA ALA A 217 -7.63 19.98 -16.62
C ALA A 217 -6.45 19.11 -16.22
N SER A 218 -6.02 18.24 -17.13
CA SER A 218 -4.94 17.30 -16.89
C SER A 218 -3.61 18.04 -16.71
N LYS A 219 -3.32 19.03 -17.55
CA LYS A 219 -2.13 19.87 -17.43
C LYS A 219 -2.05 20.53 -16.06
N ILE A 220 -3.13 21.18 -15.61
CA ILE A 220 -3.19 21.83 -14.29
C ILE A 220 -2.93 20.79 -13.18
N LEU A 221 -3.58 19.62 -13.25
CA LEU A 221 -3.43 18.58 -12.25
C LEU A 221 -1.98 18.06 -12.16
N SER A 222 -1.38 17.69 -13.30
CA SER A 222 -0.01 17.18 -13.38
C SER A 222 1.00 18.20 -12.83
N GLU A 223 0.89 19.46 -13.27
CA GLU A 223 1.76 20.55 -12.83
C GLU A 223 1.69 20.75 -11.31
N ARG A 224 0.49 20.78 -10.73
CA ARG A 224 0.32 20.96 -9.27
C ARG A 224 0.77 19.75 -8.46
N GLN A 225 0.51 18.54 -8.94
CA GLN A 225 0.99 17.31 -8.31
C GLN A 225 2.52 17.26 -8.22
N LEU A 226 3.20 17.52 -9.33
CA LEU A 226 4.66 17.48 -9.41
C LEU A 226 5.31 18.61 -8.61
N LEU A 227 4.74 19.81 -8.62
CA LEU A 227 5.19 20.91 -7.77
C LEU A 227 5.04 20.56 -6.28
N GLY A 228 3.88 20.01 -5.88
CA GLY A 228 3.64 19.60 -4.50
C GLY A 228 4.61 18.52 -4.03
N LEU A 229 4.96 17.56 -4.90
CA LEU A 229 6.00 16.55 -4.64
C LEU A 229 7.36 17.21 -4.36
N GLU A 230 7.82 18.09 -5.25
CA GLU A 230 9.11 18.80 -5.10
C GLU A 230 9.14 19.60 -3.78
N MET A 231 8.04 20.29 -3.45
CA MET A 231 7.92 21.08 -2.22
C MET A 231 7.94 20.22 -0.95
N LEU A 232 7.27 19.06 -0.93
CA LEU A 232 7.31 18.14 0.22
C LEU A 232 8.71 17.57 0.45
N VAL A 233 9.38 17.16 -0.63
CA VAL A 233 10.75 16.63 -0.58
C VAL A 233 11.71 17.68 -0.07
N ALA A 234 11.57 18.94 -0.51
CA ALA A 234 12.36 20.07 0.00
C ALA A 234 12.19 20.30 1.52
N ARG A 235 11.12 19.79 2.12
CA ARG A 235 10.85 19.83 3.58
C ARG A 235 11.19 18.54 4.32
N GLY A 236 11.83 17.57 3.65
CA GLY A 236 12.22 16.31 4.27
C GLY A 236 11.04 15.42 4.66
N ILE A 237 9.88 15.62 4.03
CA ILE A 237 8.70 14.77 4.19
C ILE A 237 8.82 13.62 3.20
N LEU A 238 8.63 12.39 3.67
CA LEU A 238 8.71 11.22 2.81
C LEU A 238 7.45 11.11 1.96
N VAL A 239 7.64 11.01 0.64
CA VAL A 239 6.53 10.95 -0.30
C VAL A 239 6.42 9.57 -0.93
N LYS A 240 5.25 8.96 -0.79
CA LYS A 240 4.82 7.77 -1.52
C LYS A 240 3.96 8.21 -2.70
N VAL A 241 4.22 7.70 -3.88
CA VAL A 241 3.37 7.92 -5.06
C VAL A 241 2.50 6.70 -5.28
N ASN A 242 1.18 6.88 -5.37
CA ASN A 242 0.25 5.86 -5.86
C ASN A 242 -0.01 6.09 -7.35
N SER A 243 -0.03 5.01 -8.11
CA SER A 243 -0.42 5.02 -9.52
C SER A 243 -1.36 3.85 -9.80
N VAL A 244 -2.45 4.09 -10.50
CA VAL A 244 -3.36 3.05 -10.97
C VAL A 244 -2.95 2.67 -12.39
N MET A 245 -2.59 1.39 -12.59
CA MET A 245 -2.30 0.81 -13.89
C MET A 245 -3.59 0.52 -14.65
N ILE A 246 -3.78 1.23 -15.76
CA ILE A 246 -4.94 1.14 -16.64
C ILE A 246 -4.47 0.65 -18.01
N PRO A 247 -4.69 -0.64 -18.34
CA PRO A 247 -4.25 -1.22 -19.60
C PRO A 247 -4.75 -0.44 -20.82
N GLY A 248 -3.85 -0.16 -21.77
CA GLY A 248 -4.11 0.60 -22.99
C GLY A 248 -4.29 2.11 -22.81
N ILE A 249 -4.16 2.63 -21.57
CA ILE A 249 -4.26 4.07 -21.30
C ILE A 249 -2.94 4.62 -20.75
N ASN A 250 -2.42 4.05 -19.66
CA ASN A 250 -1.20 4.52 -19.01
C ASN A 250 -0.20 3.42 -18.63
N ASP A 251 -0.46 2.17 -18.97
CA ASP A 251 0.41 1.02 -18.70
C ASP A 251 1.86 1.24 -19.17
N GLU A 252 2.07 1.67 -20.41
CA GLU A 252 3.40 2.01 -20.91
C GLU A 252 3.92 3.34 -20.34
N HIS A 253 3.01 4.31 -20.15
CA HIS A 253 3.31 5.66 -19.65
C HIS A 253 3.82 5.67 -18.21
N LEU A 254 3.43 4.68 -17.40
CA LEU A 254 3.81 4.63 -15.99
C LEU A 254 5.33 4.50 -15.77
N ILE A 255 6.08 4.05 -16.79
CA ILE A 255 7.55 4.09 -16.77
C ILE A 255 8.06 5.54 -16.78
N GLU A 256 7.43 6.42 -17.56
CA GLU A 256 7.77 7.85 -17.59
C GLU A 256 7.35 8.54 -16.29
N VAL A 257 6.17 8.21 -15.77
CA VAL A 257 5.72 8.68 -14.46
C VAL A 257 6.72 8.29 -13.38
N ASN A 258 7.17 7.03 -13.36
CA ASN A 258 8.17 6.53 -12.40
C ASN A 258 9.47 7.34 -12.45
N LYS A 259 10.02 7.57 -13.65
CA LYS A 259 11.22 8.41 -13.84
C LYS A 259 10.99 9.84 -13.34
N ALA A 260 9.83 10.42 -13.67
CA ALA A 260 9.49 11.79 -13.31
C ALA A 260 9.36 11.97 -11.79
N VAL A 261 8.68 11.07 -11.08
CA VAL A 261 8.50 11.20 -9.63
C VAL A 261 9.78 10.87 -8.87
N LYS A 262 10.56 9.89 -9.33
CA LYS A 262 11.87 9.58 -8.76
C LYS A 262 12.83 10.76 -8.87
N SER A 263 12.95 11.37 -10.05
CA SER A 263 13.86 12.51 -10.27
C SER A 263 13.54 13.71 -9.37
N ARG A 264 12.34 13.75 -8.80
CA ARG A 264 11.86 14.76 -7.86
C ARG A 264 11.93 14.35 -6.39
N GLY A 265 12.49 13.18 -6.09
CA GLY A 265 12.76 12.70 -4.74
C GLY A 265 11.63 11.93 -4.07
N ALA A 266 10.66 11.40 -4.84
CA ALA A 266 9.70 10.45 -4.28
C ALA A 266 10.43 9.23 -3.68
N PHE A 267 9.99 8.79 -2.50
CA PHE A 267 10.65 7.73 -1.72
C PHE A 267 10.18 6.33 -2.14
N LEU A 268 8.88 6.17 -2.37
CA LEU A 268 8.24 4.90 -2.75
C LEU A 268 7.24 5.11 -3.87
N HIS A 269 7.14 4.14 -4.78
CA HIS A 269 6.10 4.08 -5.78
C HIS A 269 5.25 2.85 -5.53
N ASN A 270 3.94 3.00 -5.54
CA ASN A 270 2.98 1.94 -5.39
C ASN A 270 2.09 1.91 -6.65
N ILE A 271 2.45 1.03 -7.58
CA ILE A 271 1.65 0.80 -8.79
C ILE A 271 0.61 -0.28 -8.47
N MET A 272 -0.66 0.13 -8.47
CA MET A 272 -1.81 -0.70 -8.12
C MET A 272 -2.60 -1.07 -9.39
N PRO A 273 -3.24 -2.24 -9.43
CA PRO A 273 -4.12 -2.59 -10.54
C PRO A 273 -5.37 -1.70 -10.55
N LEU A 274 -5.85 -1.34 -11.74
CA LEU A 274 -7.23 -0.85 -11.90
C LEU A 274 -8.20 -1.93 -11.42
N ILE A 275 -9.21 -1.53 -10.64
CA ILE A 275 -10.38 -2.33 -10.26
C ILE A 275 -11.55 -1.84 -11.11
N SER A 276 -12.10 -2.70 -11.97
CA SER A 276 -13.06 -2.29 -13.01
C SER A 276 -14.28 -3.20 -13.13
N GLU A 277 -14.63 -3.94 -12.10
CA GLU A 277 -15.88 -4.68 -12.03
C GLU A 277 -17.08 -3.70 -12.11
N ALA A 278 -18.05 -4.04 -12.97
CA ALA A 278 -19.21 -3.19 -13.26
C ALA A 278 -20.07 -2.91 -12.02
N GLU A 279 -20.06 -3.82 -11.04
CA GLU A 279 -20.77 -3.71 -9.75
C GLU A 279 -20.36 -2.49 -8.94
N HIS A 280 -19.14 -1.98 -9.14
CA HIS A 280 -18.67 -0.75 -8.47
C HIS A 280 -19.24 0.54 -9.11
N GLY A 281 -19.89 0.44 -10.27
CA GLY A 281 -20.55 1.56 -10.93
C GLY A 281 -19.62 2.71 -11.33
N THR A 282 -18.33 2.43 -11.54
CA THR A 282 -17.35 3.41 -12.03
C THR A 282 -17.52 3.59 -13.54
N ALA A 283 -17.08 4.72 -14.10
CA ALA A 283 -17.20 4.94 -15.55
C ALA A 283 -16.44 3.86 -16.35
N PHE A 284 -15.23 3.50 -15.91
CA PHE A 284 -14.45 2.43 -16.49
C PHE A 284 -15.07 1.04 -16.32
N GLY A 285 -15.68 0.75 -15.15
CA GLY A 285 -16.36 -0.54 -14.97
C GLY A 285 -17.62 -0.67 -15.82
N LEU A 286 -18.38 0.42 -15.99
CA LEU A 286 -19.57 0.44 -16.85
C LEU A 286 -19.23 0.42 -18.34
N SER A 287 -18.06 0.93 -18.74
CA SER A 287 -17.60 0.90 -20.13
C SER A 287 -16.84 -0.37 -20.51
N GLY A 288 -16.65 -1.31 -19.57
CA GLY A 288 -15.94 -2.57 -19.83
C GLY A 288 -14.42 -2.44 -19.97
N GLN A 289 -13.81 -1.38 -19.42
CA GLN A 289 -12.35 -1.29 -19.36
C GLN A 289 -11.82 -2.43 -18.47
N ARG A 290 -10.90 -3.25 -18.96
CA ARG A 290 -10.30 -4.32 -18.15
C ARG A 290 -9.23 -3.77 -17.19
N GLY A 291 -9.03 -4.45 -16.06
CA GLY A 291 -7.82 -4.32 -15.25
C GLY A 291 -6.64 -5.15 -15.79
N PRO A 292 -5.43 -4.96 -15.25
CA PRO A 292 -4.23 -5.70 -15.68
C PRO A 292 -4.22 -7.14 -15.15
N THR A 293 -3.48 -8.03 -15.82
CA THR A 293 -3.17 -9.37 -15.31
C THR A 293 -2.04 -9.34 -14.28
N ALA A 294 -1.77 -10.47 -13.61
CA ALA A 294 -0.67 -10.59 -12.67
C ALA A 294 0.70 -10.37 -13.33
N GLN A 295 0.92 -10.97 -14.50
CA GLN A 295 2.17 -10.79 -15.23
C GLN A 295 2.33 -9.36 -15.76
N GLU A 296 1.28 -8.73 -16.29
CA GLU A 296 1.33 -7.34 -16.76
C GLU A 296 1.73 -6.38 -15.62
N LEU A 297 1.06 -6.48 -14.47
CA LEU A 297 1.35 -5.65 -13.31
C LEU A 297 2.78 -5.89 -12.81
N LYS A 298 3.19 -7.15 -12.68
CA LYS A 298 4.54 -7.50 -12.22
C LYS A 298 5.60 -6.98 -13.17
N ALA A 299 5.42 -7.16 -14.48
CA ALA A 299 6.37 -6.72 -15.50
C ALA A 299 6.56 -5.19 -15.43
N LEU A 300 5.48 -4.43 -15.27
CA LEU A 300 5.56 -2.98 -15.11
C LEU A 300 6.27 -2.59 -13.80
N GLN A 301 5.93 -3.24 -12.69
CA GLN A 301 6.56 -3.00 -11.39
C GLN A 301 8.07 -3.31 -11.44
N ASP A 302 8.47 -4.43 -12.04
CA ASP A 302 9.88 -4.82 -12.21
C ASP A 302 10.64 -3.81 -13.09
N ALA A 303 10.02 -3.32 -14.17
CA ALA A 303 10.60 -2.29 -15.04
C ALA A 303 10.80 -0.96 -14.32
N CYS A 304 9.98 -0.66 -13.31
CA CYS A 304 10.06 0.58 -12.52
C CYS A 304 10.99 0.46 -11.29
N GLU A 305 11.14 -0.74 -10.73
CA GLU A 305 11.86 -0.99 -9.47
C GLU A 305 13.36 -0.73 -9.56
N GLY A 306 13.99 -0.99 -10.71
CA GLY A 306 15.43 -0.76 -10.88
C GLY A 306 15.85 0.70 -10.63
N GLU A 307 14.90 1.63 -10.77
CA GLU A 307 15.12 3.03 -10.48
C GLU A 307 14.55 3.46 -9.11
N MET A 308 13.42 2.92 -8.66
CA MET A 308 12.69 3.46 -7.51
C MET A 308 12.18 2.33 -6.59
N ASN A 309 12.18 2.56 -5.28
CA ASN A 309 11.62 1.57 -4.35
C ASN A 309 10.13 1.33 -4.67
N MET A 310 9.78 0.06 -4.91
CA MET A 310 8.43 -0.35 -5.30
C MET A 310 7.69 -1.00 -4.13
N MET A 311 6.51 -0.49 -3.78
CA MET A 311 5.63 -1.07 -2.77
C MET A 311 4.80 -2.20 -3.39
N ARG A 312 4.84 -3.40 -2.81
CA ARG A 312 4.13 -4.59 -3.31
C ARG A 312 3.07 -5.15 -2.36
N HIS A 313 3.09 -4.72 -1.09
CA HIS A 313 2.18 -5.15 -0.01
C HIS A 313 0.94 -4.27 0.16
N CYS A 314 0.62 -3.42 -0.82
CA CYS A 314 -0.58 -2.60 -0.75
C CYS A 314 -1.85 -3.44 -0.85
N ARG A 315 -2.84 -3.15 0.01
CA ARG A 315 -4.15 -3.82 0.04
C ARG A 315 -5.31 -2.92 -0.37
N GLN A 316 -5.04 -1.66 -0.78
CA GLN A 316 -6.06 -0.63 -1.02
C GLN A 316 -7.07 -0.55 0.14
N CYS A 317 -6.60 -0.08 1.30
CA CYS A 317 -7.38 -0.11 2.54
C CYS A 317 -8.49 0.93 2.62
N ARG A 318 -9.55 0.59 3.36
CA ARG A 318 -10.71 1.47 3.58
C ARG A 318 -10.32 2.83 4.17
N ALA A 319 -11.15 3.86 3.97
CA ALA A 319 -10.93 5.16 4.58
C ALA A 319 -11.19 5.19 6.10
N ASP A 320 -11.73 4.11 6.67
CA ASP A 320 -11.97 3.88 8.09
C ASP A 320 -11.29 2.61 8.62
N ALA A 321 -10.32 2.06 7.89
CA ALA A 321 -9.62 0.83 8.26
C ALA A 321 -8.93 0.96 9.63
N VAL A 322 -9.02 -0.07 10.46
CA VAL A 322 -8.36 -0.15 11.77
C VAL A 322 -7.67 -1.50 11.89
N GLY A 323 -6.37 -1.54 12.18
CA GLY A 323 -5.65 -2.79 12.47
C GLY A 323 -4.46 -3.05 11.54
N LEU A 324 -4.03 -4.32 11.50
CA LEU A 324 -2.93 -4.77 10.66
C LEU A 324 -3.34 -4.82 9.19
N LEU A 325 -2.35 -4.90 8.30
CA LEU A 325 -2.59 -5.06 6.88
C LEU A 325 -3.17 -6.45 6.57
N GLY A 326 -4.47 -6.49 6.22
CA GLY A 326 -5.20 -7.74 5.99
C GLY A 326 -6.14 -8.13 7.14
N GLU A 327 -6.02 -7.49 8.31
CA GLU A 327 -6.88 -7.71 9.47
C GLU A 327 -7.60 -6.40 9.85
N ASP A 328 -8.77 -6.17 9.25
CA ASP A 328 -9.58 -4.98 9.51
C ASP A 328 -10.51 -5.21 10.70
N ARG A 329 -10.24 -4.49 11.79
CA ARG A 329 -10.99 -4.50 13.05
C ARG A 329 -11.93 -3.30 13.18
N SER A 330 -12.20 -2.57 12.09
CA SER A 330 -13.04 -1.34 12.11
C SER A 330 -14.43 -1.55 12.75
N ALA A 331 -15.04 -2.74 12.61
CA ALA A 331 -16.33 -3.10 13.18
C ALA A 331 -16.36 -3.16 14.73
N GLU A 332 -15.20 -3.34 15.36
CA GLU A 332 -15.08 -3.27 16.82
C GLU A 332 -15.17 -1.82 17.33
N PHE A 333 -14.87 -0.84 16.48
CA PHE A 333 -14.73 0.58 16.82
C PHE A 333 -15.71 1.48 16.05
N THR A 334 -16.99 1.09 16.03
CA THR A 334 -18.05 1.98 15.53
C THR A 334 -18.17 3.21 16.43
N THR A 335 -18.68 4.32 15.89
CA THR A 335 -18.80 5.58 16.65
C THR A 335 -19.58 5.39 17.95
N GLU A 336 -20.68 4.64 17.91
CA GLU A 336 -21.49 4.33 19.10
C GLU A 336 -20.68 3.62 20.19
N LYS A 337 -19.92 2.56 19.83
CA LYS A 337 -19.10 1.80 20.77
C LYS A 337 -18.01 2.67 21.38
N VAL A 338 -17.29 3.41 20.53
CA VAL A 338 -16.20 4.31 20.93
C VAL A 338 -16.68 5.39 21.89
N MET A 339 -17.85 5.97 21.65
CA MET A 339 -18.39 7.04 22.50
C MET A 339 -18.86 6.52 23.87
N ALA A 340 -19.12 5.21 24.00
CA ALA A 340 -19.46 4.55 25.25
C ALA A 340 -18.23 4.05 26.04
N MET A 341 -17.05 3.99 25.41
CA MET A 341 -15.81 3.56 26.08
C MET A 341 -15.26 4.68 26.95
N ASP A 342 -14.86 4.30 28.17
CA ASP A 342 -13.97 5.10 29.01
C ASP A 342 -12.54 4.63 28.75
N VAL A 343 -11.68 5.54 28.30
CA VAL A 343 -10.38 5.18 27.73
C VAL A 343 -9.29 6.04 28.32
N GLU A 344 -8.35 5.39 29.00
CA GLU A 344 -7.07 5.98 29.37
C GLU A 344 -5.99 5.59 28.33
N TYR A 345 -5.12 6.55 28.02
CA TYR A 345 -4.04 6.37 27.06
C TYR A 345 -2.78 5.81 27.74
N ASP A 346 -2.51 4.52 27.59
CA ASP A 346 -1.34 3.86 28.18
C ASP A 346 -0.15 3.85 27.19
N LEU A 347 0.72 4.84 27.31
CA LEU A 347 1.93 4.95 26.51
C LEU A 347 2.98 3.87 26.85
N ALA A 348 3.05 3.43 28.11
CA ALA A 348 4.09 2.51 28.58
C ALA A 348 3.87 1.09 28.03
N ALA A 349 2.62 0.61 28.05
CA ALA A 349 2.26 -0.68 27.46
C ALA A 349 2.58 -0.74 25.96
N ARG A 350 2.35 0.38 25.25
CA ARG A 350 2.65 0.50 23.81
C ARG A 350 4.16 0.43 23.53
N GLN A 351 4.97 1.15 24.31
CA GLN A 351 6.43 1.09 24.17
C GLN A 351 7.00 -0.31 24.43
N ALA A 352 6.48 -1.01 25.44
CA ALA A 352 6.87 -2.39 25.73
C ALA A 352 6.53 -3.35 24.58
N TYR A 353 5.37 -3.19 23.96
CA TYR A 353 4.99 -3.96 22.77
C TYR A 353 5.94 -3.71 21.60
N GLN A 354 6.25 -2.44 21.30
CA GLN A 354 7.16 -2.08 20.20
C GLN A 354 8.55 -2.70 20.39
N ALA A 355 9.10 -2.69 21.61
CA ALA A 355 10.39 -3.30 21.91
C ALA A 355 10.39 -4.84 21.68
N LYS A 356 9.29 -5.52 22.02
CA LYS A 356 9.14 -6.96 21.75
C LYS A 356 9.15 -7.27 20.26
N VAL A 357 8.43 -6.47 19.47
CA VAL A 357 8.38 -6.60 18.00
C VAL A 357 9.75 -6.38 17.37
N GLU A 358 10.51 -5.38 17.83
CA GLU A 358 11.86 -5.15 17.32
C GLU A 358 12.77 -6.39 17.53
N ALA A 359 12.71 -7.00 18.72
CA ALA A 359 13.46 -8.24 18.99
C ALA A 359 13.04 -9.44 18.12
N GLU A 360 11.74 -9.60 17.85
CA GLU A 360 11.22 -10.65 16.96
C GLU A 360 11.69 -10.45 15.51
N ARG A 361 11.73 -9.20 15.02
CA ARG A 361 12.21 -8.87 13.67
C ARG A 361 13.68 -9.17 13.48
N ASP A 362 14.51 -8.86 14.48
CA ASP A 362 15.94 -9.17 14.43
C ASP A 362 16.17 -10.69 14.30
N ALA A 363 15.37 -11.50 15.01
CA ALA A 363 15.44 -12.95 14.91
C ALA A 363 15.08 -13.47 13.50
N ILE A 364 14.03 -12.93 12.88
CA ILE A 364 13.60 -13.27 11.52
C ILE A 364 14.70 -12.90 10.51
N ALA A 365 15.28 -11.71 10.62
CA ALA A 365 16.34 -11.25 9.72
C ALA A 365 17.58 -12.16 9.79
N VAL A 366 17.97 -12.59 10.99
CA VAL A 366 19.08 -13.55 11.19
C VAL A 366 18.75 -14.91 10.58
N ALA A 367 17.54 -15.42 10.76
CA ALA A 367 17.11 -16.69 10.18
C ALA A 367 17.14 -16.65 8.63
N LYS A 368 16.61 -15.58 8.03
CA LYS A 368 16.66 -15.34 6.58
C LYS A 368 18.10 -15.36 6.07
N GLN A 369 18.99 -14.60 6.70
CA GLN A 369 20.38 -14.47 6.26
C GLN A 369 21.11 -15.82 6.26
N ARG A 370 20.90 -16.65 7.30
CA ARG A 370 21.49 -18.00 7.39
C ARG A 370 21.02 -18.93 6.28
N GLU A 371 19.75 -18.86 5.89
CA GLU A 371 19.24 -19.68 4.78
C GLU A 371 19.73 -19.18 3.42
N LEU A 372 19.81 -17.86 3.24
CA LEU A 372 20.32 -17.26 2.00
C LEU A 372 21.77 -17.67 1.73
N GLU A 373 22.60 -17.80 2.77
CA GLU A 373 23.97 -18.29 2.67
C GLU A 373 24.05 -19.72 2.08
N LYS A 374 23.00 -20.54 2.25
CA LYS A 374 22.95 -21.91 1.68
C LYS A 374 22.69 -21.94 0.18
N LEU A 375 22.32 -20.81 -0.43
CA LEU A 375 22.15 -20.62 -1.88
C LEU A 375 23.36 -19.95 -2.55
N ALA A 376 24.39 -19.56 -1.79
CA ALA A 376 25.48 -18.75 -2.31
C ALA A 376 26.27 -19.41 -3.47
N ASP A 377 26.33 -20.74 -3.48
CA ASP A 377 27.04 -21.53 -4.50
C ASP A 377 26.15 -21.89 -5.71
N GLU A 378 24.85 -21.57 -5.67
CA GLU A 378 23.91 -21.90 -6.74
C GLU A 378 23.97 -20.89 -7.88
N THR A 379 24.25 -21.35 -9.10
CA THR A 379 24.33 -20.49 -10.30
C THR A 379 23.12 -20.66 -11.24
N ALA A 380 22.06 -21.32 -10.77
CA ALA A 380 20.86 -21.55 -11.57
C ALA A 380 20.17 -20.23 -11.95
N THR A 381 19.73 -20.10 -13.20
CA THR A 381 18.95 -18.94 -13.68
C THR A 381 17.44 -19.11 -13.49
N ILE A 382 17.03 -20.19 -12.82
CA ILE A 382 15.62 -20.52 -12.59
C ILE A 382 15.04 -19.53 -11.58
N LYS A 383 13.82 -19.07 -11.88
CA LYS A 383 12.98 -18.32 -10.95
C LYS A 383 11.61 -18.98 -10.88
N ILE A 384 11.06 -19.08 -9.68
CA ILE A 384 9.72 -19.62 -9.47
C ILE A 384 8.90 -18.70 -8.58
N GLN A 385 7.58 -18.80 -8.70
CA GLN A 385 6.66 -18.15 -7.77
C GLN A 385 6.08 -19.18 -6.81
N VAL A 386 5.97 -18.78 -5.55
CA VAL A 386 5.47 -19.63 -4.46
C VAL A 386 4.38 -18.87 -3.72
N ALA A 387 3.20 -19.48 -3.62
CA ALA A 387 2.07 -18.96 -2.89
C ALA A 387 2.11 -19.41 -1.42
N ILE A 388 1.77 -18.53 -0.49
CA ILE A 388 1.86 -18.79 0.95
C ILE A 388 0.53 -18.50 1.61
N ALA A 389 -0.01 -19.46 2.35
CA ALA A 389 -1.18 -19.25 3.21
C ALA A 389 -0.72 -18.82 4.61
N THR A 390 -1.15 -17.65 5.06
CA THR A 390 -0.73 -17.08 6.34
C THR A 390 -1.74 -16.08 6.88
N LYS A 391 -1.98 -16.17 8.19
CA LYS A 391 -2.72 -15.19 9.00
C LYS A 391 -1.80 -14.10 9.59
N GLY A 392 -0.58 -13.96 9.10
CA GLY A 392 0.39 -12.97 9.61
C GLY A 392 1.47 -13.56 10.53
N GLY A 393 2.25 -12.67 11.14
CA GLY A 393 3.40 -13.02 11.98
C GLY A 393 4.63 -13.53 11.23
N GLY A 394 4.66 -13.43 9.89
CA GLY A 394 5.79 -13.87 9.07
C GLY A 394 5.97 -15.40 9.01
N VAL A 395 4.93 -16.17 9.34
CA VAL A 395 4.97 -17.64 9.41
C VAL A 395 3.86 -18.30 8.58
N ILE A 396 4.07 -19.57 8.21
CA ILE A 396 3.12 -20.36 7.40
C ILE A 396 2.12 -21.07 8.33
N ASN A 397 1.04 -20.38 8.71
CA ASN A 397 0.15 -20.83 9.80
C ASN A 397 -1.31 -21.00 9.36
N GLU A 398 -1.62 -20.92 8.06
CA GLU A 398 -2.99 -21.00 7.59
C GLU A 398 -3.30 -22.29 6.81
N HIS A 399 -4.49 -22.82 7.06
CA HIS A 399 -5.04 -23.96 6.33
C HIS A 399 -5.58 -23.49 4.97
N PHE A 400 -5.27 -24.20 3.89
CA PHE A 400 -5.66 -23.83 2.51
C PHE A 400 -7.16 -23.50 2.38
N GLY A 401 -8.02 -24.35 2.93
CA GLY A 401 -9.47 -24.19 2.88
C GLY A 401 -10.04 -22.95 3.58
N HIS A 402 -9.26 -22.31 4.46
CA HIS A 402 -9.65 -21.10 5.19
C HIS A 402 -8.92 -19.85 4.68
N ALA A 403 -8.00 -20.00 3.73
CA ALA A 403 -7.24 -18.90 3.19
C ALA A 403 -8.15 -18.05 2.27
N HIS A 404 -8.38 -16.81 2.65
CA HIS A 404 -9.02 -15.79 1.80
C HIS A 404 -8.02 -15.16 0.83
N GLU A 405 -6.74 -15.47 0.99
CA GLU A 405 -5.66 -14.89 0.21
C GLU A 405 -4.37 -15.70 0.33
N PHE A 406 -3.48 -15.49 -0.64
CA PHE A 406 -2.12 -16.00 -0.63
C PHE A 406 -1.12 -14.86 -0.81
N GLN A 407 -0.03 -14.89 -0.04
CA GLN A 407 1.16 -14.08 -0.31
C GLN A 407 1.99 -14.74 -1.39
N ILE A 408 2.38 -14.00 -2.44
CA ILE A 408 3.17 -14.53 -3.54
C ILE A 408 4.61 -14.05 -3.40
N TYR A 409 5.53 -15.01 -3.37
CA TYR A 409 6.97 -14.76 -3.36
C TYR A 409 7.59 -15.23 -4.68
N GLU A 410 8.41 -14.40 -5.29
CA GLU A 410 9.37 -14.83 -6.32
C GLU A 410 10.65 -15.27 -5.60
N VAL A 411 11.12 -16.47 -5.91
CA VAL A 411 12.38 -16.98 -5.37
C VAL A 411 13.32 -17.36 -6.49
N SER A 412 14.59 -17.04 -6.26
CA SER A 412 15.72 -17.32 -7.14
C SER A 412 16.98 -17.51 -6.31
N THR A 413 18.13 -17.70 -6.96
CA THR A 413 19.44 -17.74 -6.29
C THR A 413 19.79 -16.42 -5.58
N ALA A 414 19.12 -15.32 -5.91
CA ALA A 414 19.23 -14.04 -5.20
C ALA A 414 18.43 -13.98 -3.88
N GLY A 415 17.65 -15.02 -3.56
CA GLY A 415 16.78 -15.11 -2.38
C GLY A 415 15.29 -15.02 -2.71
N ALA A 416 14.49 -14.78 -1.67
CA ALA A 416 13.05 -14.62 -1.75
C ALA A 416 12.66 -13.14 -1.76
N LYS A 417 11.72 -12.78 -2.65
CA LYS A 417 11.18 -11.45 -2.83
C LYS A 417 9.66 -11.51 -2.83
N PHE A 418 9.02 -10.71 -1.98
CA PHE A 418 7.57 -10.59 -2.00
C PHE A 418 7.09 -9.87 -3.27
N VAL A 419 6.13 -10.46 -3.98
CA VAL A 419 5.61 -9.95 -5.26
C VAL A 419 4.26 -9.26 -5.10
N GLY A 420 3.44 -9.73 -4.16
CA GLY A 420 2.10 -9.21 -3.92
C GLY A 420 1.17 -10.26 -3.37
N HIS A 421 -0.13 -9.94 -3.32
CA HIS A 421 -1.16 -10.83 -2.79
C HIS A 421 -2.07 -11.37 -3.90
N ARG A 422 -2.68 -12.53 -3.68
CA ARG A 422 -3.76 -13.09 -4.50
C ARG A 422 -4.96 -13.31 -3.59
N ARG A 423 -6.03 -12.52 -3.77
CA ARG A 423 -7.29 -12.72 -3.06
C ARG A 423 -8.10 -13.82 -3.72
N VAL A 424 -8.73 -14.66 -2.90
CA VAL A 424 -9.52 -15.80 -3.33
C VAL A 424 -10.79 -15.94 -2.47
N ASP A 425 -11.78 -16.67 -2.97
CA ASP A 425 -12.89 -17.13 -2.12
C ASP A 425 -12.44 -18.30 -1.25
N LEU A 426 -13.16 -18.49 -0.14
CA LEU A 426 -12.98 -19.68 0.66
C LEU A 426 -13.28 -20.92 -0.16
N TYR A 427 -12.40 -21.91 -0.06
CA TYR A 427 -12.66 -23.23 -0.63
C TYR A 427 -13.60 -24.04 0.26
N CYS A 428 -13.54 -23.84 1.59
CA CYS A 428 -14.35 -24.57 2.55
C CYS A 428 -15.33 -23.64 3.26
N GLU A 429 -16.63 -23.86 3.05
CA GLU A 429 -17.71 -23.22 3.78
C GLU A 429 -18.43 -24.29 4.62
N GLY A 430 -18.09 -24.38 5.91
CA GLY A 430 -18.80 -25.28 6.83
C GLY A 430 -18.65 -26.79 6.55
N GLY A 431 -17.53 -27.23 5.98
CA GLY A 431 -17.25 -28.66 5.73
C GLY A 431 -17.64 -29.18 4.34
N TYR A 432 -18.16 -28.31 3.47
CA TYR A 432 -18.40 -28.58 2.06
C TYR A 432 -17.52 -27.68 1.18
N ALA A 433 -17.24 -28.12 -0.05
CA ALA A 433 -16.59 -27.26 -1.04
C ALA A 433 -17.52 -26.09 -1.38
N SER A 434 -16.98 -24.87 -1.47
CA SER A 434 -17.75 -23.67 -1.80
C SER A 434 -18.44 -23.78 -3.16
N GLU A 435 -19.53 -23.02 -3.36
CA GLU A 435 -20.30 -23.02 -4.61
C GLU A 435 -19.47 -22.61 -5.84
N THR A 436 -18.41 -21.81 -5.64
CA THR A 436 -17.48 -21.37 -6.69
C THR A 436 -16.39 -22.40 -6.99
N GLY A 437 -16.16 -23.37 -6.10
CA GLY A 437 -15.16 -24.42 -6.23
C GLY A 437 -13.71 -23.91 -6.22
N ILE A 438 -12.77 -24.78 -6.60
CA ILE A 438 -11.33 -24.47 -6.59
C ILE A 438 -10.85 -23.71 -7.82
N GLU A 439 -11.64 -23.68 -8.91
CA GLU A 439 -11.20 -23.12 -10.19
C GLU A 439 -10.74 -21.65 -10.12
N PRO A 440 -11.43 -20.73 -9.40
CA PRO A 440 -10.94 -19.36 -9.24
C PRO A 440 -9.58 -19.30 -8.53
N ILE A 441 -9.35 -20.18 -7.55
CA ILE A 441 -8.07 -20.30 -6.83
C ILE A 441 -6.99 -20.78 -7.79
N LEU A 442 -7.27 -21.79 -8.62
CA LEU A 442 -6.32 -22.29 -9.62
C LEU A 442 -5.94 -21.20 -10.63
N LYS A 443 -6.90 -20.38 -11.08
CA LYS A 443 -6.62 -19.24 -11.97
C LYS A 443 -5.78 -18.16 -11.28
N ALA A 444 -6.03 -17.90 -10.00
CA ALA A 444 -5.28 -16.91 -9.21
C ALA A 444 -3.85 -17.36 -8.87
N LEU A 445 -3.58 -18.67 -8.84
CA LEU A 445 -2.29 -19.27 -8.52
C LEU A 445 -1.60 -19.94 -9.73
N ASN A 446 -2.11 -19.74 -10.94
CA ASN A 446 -1.64 -20.44 -12.13
C ASN A 446 -0.17 -20.14 -12.45
N ASP A 447 0.31 -18.97 -12.05
CA ASP A 447 1.69 -18.49 -12.14
C ASP A 447 2.63 -19.11 -11.10
N CYS A 448 2.09 -19.77 -10.08
CA CYS A 448 2.85 -20.37 -8.99
C CYS A 448 3.30 -21.81 -9.32
N THR A 449 4.49 -22.16 -8.85
CA THR A 449 5.04 -23.53 -8.86
C THR A 449 4.55 -24.33 -7.67
N ALA A 450 4.38 -23.68 -6.52
CA ALA A 450 3.94 -24.33 -5.30
C ALA A 450 3.07 -23.42 -4.44
N VAL A 451 2.32 -24.04 -3.52
CA VAL A 451 1.63 -23.39 -2.42
C VAL A 451 2.08 -24.01 -1.09
N LEU A 452 2.62 -23.20 -0.18
CA LEU A 452 2.98 -23.62 1.17
C LEU A 452 1.85 -23.25 2.12
N VAL A 453 1.43 -24.22 2.93
CA VAL A 453 0.26 -24.14 3.80
C VAL A 453 0.51 -24.87 5.09
N ALA A 454 -0.17 -24.51 6.17
CA ALA A 454 -0.12 -25.27 7.41
C ALA A 454 -0.77 -26.65 7.25
N LYS A 455 -1.81 -26.73 6.41
CA LYS A 455 -2.56 -27.96 6.12
C LYS A 455 -3.41 -27.82 4.87
N ILE A 456 -3.63 -28.92 4.15
CA ILE A 456 -4.53 -29.00 2.99
C ILE A 456 -5.26 -30.35 2.92
N GLY A 457 -6.51 -30.35 2.44
CA GLY A 457 -7.28 -31.56 2.18
C GLY A 457 -6.86 -32.29 0.90
N MET A 458 -7.29 -33.54 0.71
CA MET A 458 -6.90 -34.35 -0.46
C MET A 458 -7.44 -33.77 -1.78
N CYS A 459 -8.75 -33.47 -1.86
CA CYS A 459 -9.36 -32.93 -3.08
C CYS A 459 -8.70 -31.63 -3.60
N PRO A 460 -8.45 -30.61 -2.77
CA PRO A 460 -7.75 -29.41 -3.25
C PRO A 460 -6.28 -29.70 -3.59
N LYS A 461 -5.61 -30.61 -2.89
CA LYS A 461 -4.24 -31.05 -3.21
C LYS A 461 -4.16 -31.72 -4.59
N ASP A 462 -5.07 -32.63 -4.91
CA ASP A 462 -5.13 -33.29 -6.22
C ASP A 462 -5.43 -32.31 -7.34
N SER A 463 -6.31 -31.33 -7.08
CA SER A 463 -6.67 -30.29 -8.05
C SER A 463 -5.49 -29.35 -8.36
N LEU A 464 -4.73 -28.96 -7.32
CA LEU A 464 -3.49 -28.19 -7.49
C LEU A 464 -2.45 -28.99 -8.28
N ALA A 465 -2.27 -30.28 -7.93
CA ALA A 465 -1.36 -31.16 -8.65
C ALA A 465 -1.75 -31.32 -10.12
N GLY A 466 -3.05 -31.44 -10.43
CA GLY A 466 -3.58 -31.46 -11.79
C GLY A 466 -3.31 -30.16 -12.57
N ALA A 467 -3.24 -29.02 -11.89
CA ALA A 467 -2.81 -27.74 -12.45
C ALA A 467 -1.27 -27.57 -12.49
N GLY A 468 -0.51 -28.56 -11.99
CA GLY A 468 0.96 -28.51 -11.89
C GLY A 468 1.48 -27.57 -10.80
N ILE A 469 0.68 -27.35 -9.74
CA ILE A 469 1.04 -26.58 -8.55
C ILE A 469 1.27 -27.58 -7.39
N GLU A 470 2.45 -27.56 -6.80
CA GLU A 470 2.79 -28.46 -5.68
C GLU A 470 2.23 -27.91 -4.35
N ALA A 471 1.44 -28.71 -3.63
CA ALA A 471 1.00 -28.34 -2.28
C ALA A 471 2.00 -28.87 -1.23
N VAL A 472 2.56 -27.97 -0.43
CA VAL A 472 3.65 -28.26 0.53
C VAL A 472 3.18 -27.97 1.95
N GLU A 473 3.20 -28.99 2.81
CA GLU A 473 2.82 -28.90 4.24
C GLU A 473 4.04 -28.96 5.17
N THR A 474 5.23 -29.30 4.65
CA THR A 474 6.44 -29.59 5.43
C THR A 474 6.92 -28.41 6.28
N TYR A 475 6.70 -27.19 5.82
CA TYR A 475 7.16 -25.95 6.48
C TYR A 475 6.07 -25.29 7.34
N ALA A 476 5.06 -26.04 7.78
CA ALA A 476 4.02 -25.51 8.63
C ALA A 476 4.62 -24.88 9.91
N PHE A 477 4.19 -23.67 10.23
CA PHE A 477 4.63 -22.85 11.37
C PHE A 477 6.08 -22.36 11.31
N GLU A 478 6.79 -22.55 10.20
CA GLU A 478 8.11 -21.95 9.98
C GLU A 478 8.02 -20.54 9.39
N TYR A 479 9.13 -19.80 9.43
CA TYR A 479 9.24 -18.48 8.83
C TYR A 479 9.16 -18.55 7.30
N ILE A 480 8.37 -17.65 6.71
CA ILE A 480 8.02 -17.70 5.28
C ILE A 480 9.26 -17.65 4.38
N GLU A 481 10.11 -16.62 4.52
CA GLU A 481 11.26 -16.43 3.63
C GLU A 481 12.28 -17.57 3.74
N GLN A 482 12.54 -18.07 4.96
CA GLN A 482 13.36 -19.25 5.19
C GLN A 482 12.79 -20.48 4.45
N SER A 483 11.49 -20.72 4.60
CA SER A 483 10.81 -21.89 4.03
C SER A 483 10.79 -21.86 2.51
N VAL A 484 10.57 -20.67 1.93
CA VAL A 484 10.57 -20.47 0.47
C VAL A 484 11.97 -20.69 -0.11
N ILE A 485 13.01 -20.21 0.57
CA ILE A 485 14.41 -20.44 0.18
C ILE A 485 14.77 -21.92 0.27
N ALA A 486 14.40 -22.59 1.37
CA ALA A 486 14.63 -24.03 1.55
C ALA A 486 13.93 -24.86 0.48
N TYR A 487 12.64 -24.58 0.21
CA TYR A 487 11.87 -25.23 -0.85
C TYR A 487 12.52 -25.02 -2.24
N PHE A 488 12.98 -23.80 -2.54
CA PHE A 488 13.64 -23.53 -3.81
C PHE A 488 14.92 -24.32 -4.00
N LYS A 489 15.70 -24.52 -2.94
CA LYS A 489 16.89 -25.38 -2.99
C LYS A 489 16.53 -26.83 -3.31
N GLU A 490 15.55 -27.39 -2.62
CA GLU A 490 15.05 -28.74 -2.89
C GLU A 490 14.51 -28.86 -4.33
N TYR A 491 13.82 -27.83 -4.82
CA TYR A 491 13.35 -27.76 -6.19
C TYR A 491 14.52 -27.79 -7.21
N LEU A 492 15.57 -27.00 -7.00
CA LEU A 492 16.76 -27.02 -7.86
C LEU A 492 17.45 -28.38 -7.86
N GLU A 493 17.58 -29.03 -6.71
CA GLU A 493 18.17 -30.37 -6.60
C GLU A 493 17.36 -31.41 -7.39
N ARG A 494 16.02 -31.38 -7.29
CA ARG A 494 15.13 -32.27 -8.04
C ARG A 494 15.21 -32.01 -9.55
N VAL A 495 15.34 -30.76 -9.98
CA VAL A 495 15.58 -30.40 -11.38
C VAL A 495 16.94 -30.91 -11.85
N GLY A 496 18.00 -30.70 -11.06
CA GLY A 496 19.36 -31.15 -11.38
C GLY A 496 19.49 -32.67 -11.48
N LYS A 497 18.76 -33.41 -10.64
CA LYS A 497 18.65 -34.89 -10.69
C LYS A 497 17.70 -35.38 -11.78
N SER A 498 17.05 -34.49 -12.53
CA SER A 498 16.03 -34.81 -13.55
C SER A 498 14.81 -35.55 -13.00
N GLU A 499 14.52 -35.43 -11.70
CA GLU A 499 13.31 -35.97 -11.06
C GLU A 499 12.07 -35.17 -11.46
N ILE A 500 12.26 -33.87 -11.69
CA ILE A 500 11.24 -32.96 -12.23
C ILE A 500 11.83 -32.12 -13.36
N ARG A 501 10.98 -31.63 -14.27
CA ARG A 501 11.35 -30.66 -15.29
C ARG A 501 10.82 -29.28 -14.90
N HIS A 502 11.68 -28.27 -14.92
CA HIS A 502 11.23 -26.89 -14.76
C HIS A 502 10.36 -26.46 -15.95
N VAL A 503 9.20 -25.89 -15.65
CA VAL A 503 8.23 -25.38 -16.64
C VAL A 503 7.87 -23.95 -16.26
N ALA A 504 8.01 -23.04 -17.21
CA ALA A 504 7.53 -21.68 -17.05
C ALA A 504 6.00 -21.70 -16.89
N ARG A 505 5.50 -21.08 -15.82
CA ARG A 505 4.09 -21.05 -15.47
C ARG A 505 3.33 -20.00 -16.30
N GLY A 506 2.02 -20.19 -16.41
CA GLY A 506 1.14 -19.28 -17.14
C GLY A 506 0.87 -17.98 -16.39
N ASP A 507 -0.01 -17.14 -16.94
CA ASP A 507 -0.47 -15.93 -16.25
C ASP A 507 -1.53 -16.26 -15.20
N ALA A 508 -1.69 -15.37 -14.22
CA ALA A 508 -2.68 -15.48 -13.16
C ALA A 508 -3.63 -14.29 -13.16
N THR A 509 -4.86 -14.56 -12.74
CA THR A 509 -5.88 -13.52 -12.58
C THR A 509 -5.73 -12.82 -11.24
N ILE A 510 -5.66 -11.48 -11.24
CA ILE A 510 -5.80 -10.70 -10.01
C ILE A 510 -7.28 -10.46 -9.78
N ARG A 511 -7.82 -11.01 -8.69
CA ARG A 511 -9.15 -10.61 -8.22
C ARG A 511 -9.09 -9.22 -7.62
N GLN A 512 -9.95 -8.33 -8.10
CA GLN A 512 -9.88 -6.89 -7.86
C GLN A 512 -10.96 -6.41 -6.85
N GLY A 513 -12.08 -7.11 -6.73
CA GLY A 513 -13.13 -6.86 -5.72
C GLY A 513 -12.86 -7.32 -4.28
N ALA A 514 -13.73 -6.90 -3.35
CA ALA A 514 -13.80 -7.42 -1.99
C ALA A 514 -14.48 -8.80 -1.96
N PHE A 515 -14.14 -9.62 -0.96
CA PHE A 515 -15.00 -10.74 -0.57
C PHE A 515 -16.33 -10.13 -0.09
N THR A 516 -17.40 -10.42 -0.82
CA THR A 516 -18.76 -10.27 -0.31
C THR A 516 -19.10 -11.60 0.34
N GLU A 517 -19.14 -11.62 1.68
CA GLU A 517 -19.99 -12.59 2.38
C GLU A 517 -21.40 -12.36 1.82
N VAL A 518 -21.90 -13.31 1.03
CA VAL A 518 -23.32 -13.32 0.65
C VAL A 518 -24.15 -13.65 1.87
#